data_AF-A0A7J4K9R7-F1
#
_entry.id   AF-A0A7J4K9R7-F1
#
_cell.length_a   1.000
_cell.length_b   1.000
_cell.length_c   1.000
_cell.angle_alpha   90.00
_cell.angle_beta   90.00
_cell.angle_gamma   90.00
#
_symmetry.space_group_name_H-M   'P 1'
#
loop_
_entity.id
_entity.type
_entity.pdbx_description
1 polymer ?
#
loop_
_entity_poly.entity_id
_entity_poly.type
_entity_poly.pdbx_seq_one_letter_code
_entity_poly.pdbx_strand_id
1 'polypeptide(L)'
;MAKGAPGPVVQAGRLTPVMAQYWAIKEQHRDAILLFHIGDFYETFGGDAGTVARELDITLTSRSKDAGGQKIPLAGVPCHAVEGYIARLIAKGYKVAVCDQ
;
A
#
# COMPACT_ATOMS: atom_id res chain seq x y z
N MET A 1 7.11 26.58 3.82
CA MET A 1 5.93 25.79 4.25
C MET A 1 5.44 25.00 3.03
N ALA A 2 5.98 23.80 2.81
CA ALA A 2 5.67 23.02 1.61
C ALA A 2 4.30 22.33 1.79
N LYS A 3 3.31 22.78 1.00
CA LYS A 3 2.02 22.10 0.84
C LYS A 3 2.28 20.68 0.33
N GLY A 4 1.91 19.67 1.10
CA GLY A 4 1.88 18.28 0.63
C GLY A 4 0.99 18.18 -0.60
N ALA A 5 1.55 17.70 -1.71
CA ALA A 5 0.82 17.49 -2.94
C ALA A 5 -0.30 16.46 -2.70
N PRO A 6 -1.52 16.68 -3.23
CA PRO A 6 -2.57 15.66 -3.18
C PRO A 6 -2.07 14.43 -3.95
N GLY A 7 -2.03 13.28 -3.27
CA GLY A 7 -1.78 11.99 -3.91
C GLY A 7 -2.80 11.72 -5.02
N PRO A 8 -2.51 10.81 -5.96
CA PRO A 8 -3.39 10.55 -7.08
C PRO A 8 -4.78 10.13 -6.59
N VAL A 9 -5.78 10.95 -6.90
CA VAL A 9 -7.19 10.69 -6.55
C VAL A 9 -7.72 9.65 -7.53
N VAL A 10 -7.74 8.38 -7.13
CA VAL A 10 -8.31 7.30 -7.95
C VAL A 10 -9.83 7.31 -7.81
N GLN A 11 -10.57 7.51 -8.91
CA GLN A 11 -12.05 7.56 -8.89
C GLN A 11 -12.66 6.23 -8.40
N ALA A 12 -13.48 6.30 -7.35
CA ALA A 12 -14.07 5.15 -6.65
C ALA A 12 -14.97 4.23 -7.51
N GLY A 13 -15.49 4.69 -8.66
CA GLY A 13 -16.39 3.91 -9.52
C GLY A 13 -15.72 2.91 -10.47
N ARG A 14 -14.38 2.82 -10.50
CA ARG A 14 -13.62 1.94 -11.43
C ARG A 14 -12.73 0.92 -10.73
N LEU A 15 -12.73 0.91 -9.41
CA LEU A 15 -11.87 0.04 -8.60
C LEU A 15 -12.58 -1.26 -8.26
N THR A 16 -11.82 -2.35 -8.13
CA THR A 16 -12.35 -3.58 -7.53
C THR A 16 -12.77 -3.32 -6.08
N PRO A 17 -13.74 -4.08 -5.52
CA PRO A 17 -14.20 -3.88 -4.15
C PRO A 17 -13.07 -3.84 -3.11
N VAL A 18 -12.06 -4.72 -3.27
CA VAL A 18 -10.86 -4.76 -2.41
C VAL A 18 -10.06 -3.46 -2.49
N MET A 19 -9.89 -2.90 -3.70
CA MET A 19 -9.18 -1.63 -3.87
C MET A 19 -9.97 -0.46 -3.32
N ALA A 20 -11.29 -0.45 -3.48
CA ALA A 20 -12.13 0.58 -2.85
C ALA A 20 -11.99 0.56 -1.32
N GLN A 21 -11.98 -0.63 -0.70
CA GLN A 21 -11.75 -0.80 0.74
C GLN A 21 -10.35 -0.33 1.16
N TYR A 22 -9.31 -0.74 0.45
CA TYR A 22 -7.93 -0.30 0.70
C TYR A 22 -7.83 1.23 0.73
N TRP A 23 -8.34 1.92 -0.30
CA TRP A 23 -8.24 3.37 -0.38
C TRP A 23 -9.09 4.08 0.68
N ALA A 24 -10.25 3.53 1.04
CA ALA A 24 -11.07 4.07 2.12
C ALA A 24 -10.38 4.01 3.50
N ILE A 25 -9.59 2.95 3.75
CA ILE A 25 -8.79 2.81 4.97
C ILE A 25 -7.55 3.70 4.90
N LYS A 26 -6.86 3.72 3.74
CA LYS A 26 -5.68 4.56 3.53
C LYS A 26 -5.99 6.05 3.72
N GLU A 27 -7.20 6.48 3.38
CA GLU A 27 -7.68 7.85 3.58
C GLU A 27 -7.76 8.25 5.06
N GLN A 28 -8.01 7.27 5.94
CA GLN A 28 -8.02 7.48 7.40
C GLN A 28 -6.61 7.48 8.00
N HIS A 29 -5.64 6.87 7.29
CA HIS A 29 -4.25 6.68 7.72
C HIS A 29 -3.25 7.19 6.67
N ARG A 30 -3.45 8.43 6.20
CA ARG A 30 -2.65 9.02 5.10
C ARG A 30 -1.15 9.10 5.40
N ASP A 31 -0.77 9.21 6.68
CA ASP A 31 0.61 9.35 7.15
C ASP A 31 1.28 8.01 7.52
N ALA A 32 0.58 6.88 7.38
CA ALA A 32 1.12 5.54 7.66
C ALA A 32 1.15 4.68 6.40
N ILE A 33 2.15 3.82 6.27
CA ILE A 33 2.18 2.76 5.27
C ILE A 33 1.09 1.75 5.63
N LEU A 34 0.13 1.52 4.72
CA LEU A 34 -0.95 0.56 4.95
C LEU A 34 -0.56 -0.81 4.38
N LEU A 35 -0.28 -1.76 5.27
CA LEU A 35 -0.16 -3.19 4.97
C LEU A 35 -1.55 -3.82 5.00
N PHE A 36 -2.07 -4.21 3.84
CA PHE A 36 -3.40 -4.78 3.72
C PHE A 36 -3.32 -6.26 3.39
N HIS A 37 -3.90 -7.11 4.25
CA HIS A 37 -3.82 -8.56 4.13
C HIS A 37 -4.67 -9.06 2.95
N ILE A 38 -4.03 -9.73 1.99
CA ILE A 38 -4.67 -10.33 0.81
C ILE A 38 -4.03 -11.70 0.55
N GLY A 39 -4.72 -12.78 0.91
CA GLY A 39 -4.22 -14.14 0.73
C GLY A 39 -2.96 -14.39 1.58
N ASP A 40 -1.87 -14.83 0.96
CA ASP A 40 -0.61 -15.13 1.66
C ASP A 40 0.33 -13.91 1.80
N PHE A 41 -0.15 -12.71 1.48
CA PHE A 41 0.64 -11.49 1.47
C PHE A 41 -0.03 -10.33 2.20
N TYR A 42 0.80 -9.44 2.76
CA TYR A 42 0.41 -8.07 3.03
C TYR A 42 0.84 -7.20 1.85
N GLU A 43 -0.14 -6.62 1.16
CA GLU A 43 0.09 -5.79 -0.02
C GLU A 43 -0.03 -4.31 0.32
N THR A 44 0.78 -3.51 -0.37
CA THR A 44 0.74 -2.04 -0.39
C THR A 44 0.55 -1.55 -1.81
N PHE A 45 -0.09 -0.40 -1.97
CA PHE A 45 -0.42 0.16 -3.28
C PHE A 45 0.02 1.63 -3.43
N GLY A 46 0.22 2.05 -4.67
CA GLY A 46 0.52 3.45 -5.01
C GLY A 46 1.83 3.96 -4.39
N GLY A 47 1.76 5.07 -3.66
CA GLY A 47 2.94 5.68 -3.02
C GLY A 47 3.59 4.81 -1.94
N ASP A 48 2.76 4.05 -1.20
CA ASP A 48 3.25 3.13 -0.18
C ASP A 48 4.05 2.00 -0.82
N ALA A 49 3.60 1.47 -1.97
CA ALA A 49 4.31 0.45 -2.72
C ALA A 49 5.72 0.89 -3.12
N GLY A 50 5.86 2.12 -3.63
CA GLY A 50 7.18 2.67 -3.98
C GLY A 50 8.10 2.80 -2.76
N THR A 51 7.55 3.22 -1.62
CA THR A 51 8.29 3.32 -0.36
C THR A 51 8.73 1.95 0.15
N VAL A 52 7.80 1.00 0.24
CA VAL A 52 8.07 -0.37 0.70
C VAL A 52 9.11 -1.05 -0.19
N ALA A 53 8.96 -0.96 -1.52
CA ALA A 53 9.91 -1.54 -2.47
C ALA A 53 11.34 -1.01 -2.24
N ARG A 54 11.49 0.32 -2.13
CA ARG A 54 12.80 0.95 -1.93
C ARG A 54 13.41 0.62 -0.57
N GLU A 55 12.63 0.74 0.50
CA GLU A 55 13.15 0.66 1.87
C GLU A 55 13.43 -0.77 2.33
N LEU A 56 12.66 -1.72 1.79
CA LEU A 56 12.73 -3.13 2.18
C LEU A 56 13.46 -4.01 1.17
N ASP A 57 13.85 -3.46 0.03
CA ASP A 57 14.44 -4.15 -1.13
C ASP A 57 13.50 -5.24 -1.67
N ILE A 58 12.27 -4.82 -1.93
CA ILE A 58 11.19 -5.67 -2.44
C ILE A 58 10.88 -5.25 -3.88
N THR A 59 10.55 -6.21 -4.73
CA THR A 59 10.16 -5.92 -6.10
C THR A 59 8.90 -5.04 -6.15
N LEU A 60 9.02 -3.87 -6.78
CA LEU A 60 7.88 -3.05 -7.17
C LEU A 60 7.26 -3.65 -8.44
N THR A 61 6.01 -4.07 -8.37
CA THR A 61 5.23 -4.57 -9.50
C THR A 61 3.99 -3.69 -9.71
N SER A 62 3.05 -4.15 -10.54
CA SER A 62 1.79 -3.47 -10.75
C SER A 62 0.64 -4.45 -10.88
N ARG A 63 -0.53 -4.07 -10.37
CA ARG A 63 -1.78 -4.80 -10.56
C ARG A 63 -2.56 -4.21 -11.74
N SER A 64 -3.02 -5.07 -12.64
CA SER A 64 -3.73 -4.66 -13.88
C SER A 64 -5.27 -4.63 -13.76
N LYS A 65 -5.83 -4.67 -12.54
CA LYS A 65 -7.28 -4.87 -12.31
C LYS A 65 -7.99 -3.63 -11.78
N ASP A 66 -7.88 -2.51 -12.47
CA ASP A 66 -9.00 -1.56 -12.48
C ASP A 66 -9.86 -1.82 -13.73
N ALA A 67 -11.11 -1.35 -13.74
CA ALA A 67 -12.02 -1.54 -14.85
C ALA A 67 -11.59 -0.84 -16.16
N GLY A 68 -10.45 -0.11 -16.14
CA GLY A 68 -9.92 0.66 -17.27
C GLY A 68 -8.52 0.23 -17.75
N GLY A 69 -7.95 -0.85 -17.20
CA GLY A 69 -6.63 -1.37 -17.57
C GLY A 69 -5.44 -0.54 -17.06
N GLN A 70 -5.65 0.36 -16.11
CA GLN A 70 -4.58 1.19 -15.52
C GLN A 70 -3.77 0.36 -14.50
N LYS A 71 -2.45 0.49 -14.59
CA LYS A 71 -1.51 -0.22 -13.71
C LYS A 71 -1.38 0.50 -12.39
N ILE A 72 -1.74 -0.16 -11.29
CA ILE A 72 -1.56 0.36 -9.93
C ILE A 72 -0.26 -0.21 -9.37
N PRO A 73 0.72 0.62 -8.96
CA PRO A 73 1.95 0.14 -8.31
C PRO A 73 1.63 -0.70 -7.07
N LEU A 74 2.37 -1.80 -6.90
CA LEU A 74 2.15 -2.78 -5.85
C LEU A 74 3.48 -3.30 -5.33
N ALA A 75 3.60 -3.43 -4.01
CA ALA A 75 4.67 -4.18 -3.36
C ALA A 75 4.06 -4.97 -2.20
N GLY A 76 4.52 -6.21 -2.00
CA GLY A 76 3.96 -7.10 -0.99
C GLY A 76 5.04 -7.86 -0.22
N VAL A 77 4.70 -8.20 1.03
CA VAL A 77 5.52 -9.05 1.90
C VAL A 77 4.74 -10.32 2.27
N PRO A 78 5.40 -11.47 2.41
CA PRO A 78 4.70 -12.70 2.80
C PRO A 78 4.24 -12.62 4.25
N CYS A 79 3.03 -13.11 4.53
CA CYS A 79 2.39 -12.99 5.85
C CYS A 79 3.25 -13.57 6.98
N HIS A 80 3.87 -14.74 6.75
CA HIS A 80 4.70 -15.41 7.75
C HIS A 80 5.99 -14.65 8.12
N ALA A 81 6.35 -13.59 7.39
CA ALA A 81 7.53 -12.77 7.68
C ALA A 81 7.18 -11.29 7.92
N VAL A 82 5.90 -10.92 7.93
CA VAL A 82 5.44 -9.51 7.97
C VAL A 82 6.02 -8.74 9.16
N GLU A 83 6.10 -9.36 10.34
CA GLU A 83 6.59 -8.72 11.55
C GLU A 83 8.01 -8.17 11.40
N GLY A 84 8.89 -8.92 10.73
CA GLY A 84 10.27 -8.48 10.47
C GLY A 84 10.32 -7.28 9.52
N TYR A 85 9.45 -7.23 8.52
CA TYR A 85 9.35 -6.08 7.61
C TYR A 85 8.75 -4.86 8.30
N ILE A 86 7.74 -5.04 9.16
CA ILE A 86 7.17 -3.96 9.98
C ILE A 86 8.25 -3.36 10.87
N ALA A 87 9.02 -4.19 11.58
CA ALA A 87 10.10 -3.73 12.46
C ALA A 87 11.14 -2.89 11.69
N ARG A 88 11.51 -3.31 10.47
CA ARG A 88 12.43 -2.55 9.60
C ARG A 88 11.86 -1.19 9.18
N LEU A 89 10.57 -1.12 8.86
CA LEU A 89 9.91 0.16 8.50
C LEU A 89 9.85 1.10 9.71
N ILE A 90 9.48 0.60 10.89
CA ILE A 90 9.44 1.38 12.13
C ILE A 90 10.83 1.90 12.49
N ALA A 91 11.87 1.07 12.39
CA ALA A 91 13.25 1.47 12.65
C ALA A 91 13.74 2.60 11.72
N LYS A 92 13.16 2.71 10.52
CA LYS A 92 13.41 3.79 9.56
C LYS A 92 12.53 5.04 9.78
N GLY A 93 11.66 5.03 10.80
CA GLY A 93 10.80 6.16 11.16
C GLY A 93 9.44 6.19 10.45
N TYR A 94 9.04 5.12 9.78
CA TYR A 94 7.72 5.03 9.16
C TYR A 94 6.66 4.60 10.17
N LYS A 95 5.49 5.23 10.11
CA LYS A 95 4.27 4.71 10.74
C LYS A 95 3.72 3.59 9.87
N VAL A 96 3.27 2.50 10.48
CA VAL A 96 2.70 1.35 9.78
C VAL A 96 1.31 1.07 10.33
N ALA A 97 0.33 0.96 9.45
CA ALA A 97 -1.01 0.49 9.74
C ALA A 97 -1.17 -0.91 9.15
N VAL A 98 -1.70 -1.84 9.92
CA VAL A 98 -1.96 -3.22 9.48
C VAL A 98 -3.46 -3.43 9.46
N CYS A 99 -3.97 -3.94 8.33
CA CYS A 99 -5.37 -4.30 8.18
C CYS A 99 -5.47 -5.79 7.83
N ASP A 100 -5.98 -6.57 8.77
CA ASP A 100 -6.37 -7.96 8.54
C ASP A 100 -7.83 -7.97 8.08
N GLN A 101 -8.04 -8.42 6.83
CA GLN A 101 -9.36 -8.57 6.22
C GLN A 101 -10.01 -9.91 6.59
#